data_AF-A0A2N5Z146-F1
#
_entry.id   AF-A0A2N5Z146-F1
#
_cell.length_a   1.000
_cell.length_b   1.000
_cell.length_c   1.000
_cell.angle_alpha   90.00
_cell.angle_beta   90.00
_cell.angle_gamma   90.00
#
_symmetry.space_group_name_H-M   'P 1'
#
loop_
_entity.id
_entity.type
_entity.pdbx_description
1 polymer ?
#
loop_
_entity_poly.entity_id
_entity_poly.type
_entity_poly.pdbx_seq_one_letter_code
_entity_poly.pdbx_strand_id
1 'polypeptide(L)'
;MFEKFIHWLESHQQACFYKRFLGVECPGCGMQRSFIELLKGNFIESLKMFPALVPTIILVLYLFLHLIFKYKNGANTLKYLFIFNTSIVVLNYIYKLLT
;
A
#
# COMPACT_ATOMS: atom_id res chain seq x y z
N MET A 1 -22.29 1.97 -10.91
CA MET A 1 -22.16 0.93 -9.86
C MET A 1 -20.80 1.04 -9.18
N PHE A 2 -19.71 1.12 -9.95
CA PHE A 2 -18.34 1.32 -9.45
C PHE A 2 -18.16 2.63 -8.65
N GLU A 3 -18.71 3.75 -9.10
CA GLU A 3 -18.67 5.03 -8.35
C GLU A 3 -19.30 4.96 -6.96
N LYS A 4 -20.44 4.26 -6.81
CA LYS A 4 -21.08 4.06 -5.51
C LYS A 4 -20.19 3.25 -4.56
N PHE A 5 -19.42 2.30 -5.11
CA PHE A 5 -18.48 1.50 -4.35
C PHE A 5 -17.27 2.31 -3.89
N ILE A 6 -16.71 3.15 -4.76
CA ILE A 6 -15.63 4.08 -4.39
C ILE A 6 -16.08 5.04 -3.29
N HIS A 7 -17.27 5.64 -3.44
CA HIS A 7 -17.80 6.57 -2.44
C HIS A 7 -18.09 5.87 -1.10
N TRP A 8 -18.47 4.59 -1.12
CA TRP A 8 -18.59 3.78 0.08
C TRP A 8 -17.22 3.54 0.75
N LEU A 9 -16.19 3.23 -0.02
CA LEU A 9 -14.82 3.06 0.48
C LEU A 9 -14.25 4.35 1.11
N GLU A 10 -14.54 5.51 0.51
CA GLU A 10 -14.12 6.82 1.03
C GLU A 10 -14.81 7.17 2.34
N SER A 11 -16.13 6.94 2.41
CA SER A 11 -16.93 7.22 3.62
C SER A 11 -16.59 6.30 4.79
N HIS A 12 -16.01 5.11 4.53
CA HIS A 12 -15.62 4.14 5.54
C HIS A 12 -14.10 4.07 5.76
N GLN A 13 -13.34 5.09 5.34
CA GLN A 13 -11.92 5.22 5.70
C GLN A 13 -11.79 5.37 7.22
N GLN A 14 -11.04 4.47 7.85
CA GLN A 14 -10.73 4.59 9.27
C GLN A 14 -9.76 5.77 9.46
N ALA A 15 -10.02 6.61 10.46
CA ALA A 15 -9.05 7.62 10.87
C ALA A 15 -7.76 6.93 11.31
N CYS A 16 -6.60 7.38 10.82
CA CYS A 16 -5.32 6.80 11.20
C CYS A 16 -5.10 6.96 12.71
N PHE A 17 -5.05 5.82 13.44
CA PHE A 17 -4.87 5.79 14.88
C PHE A 17 -3.60 6.54 15.31
N TYR A 18 -2.49 6.31 14.61
CA TYR A 18 -1.21 6.98 14.89
C TYR A 18 -1.33 8.49 14.79
N LYS A 19 -1.97 9.00 13.73
CA LYS A 19 -2.15 10.45 13.55
C LYS A 19 -3.05 11.04 14.63
N ARG A 20 -4.08 10.31 15.05
CA ARG A 20 -5.05 10.77 16.07
C ARG A 20 -4.46 10.80 17.48
N PHE A 21 -3.69 9.78 17.86
CA PHE A 21 -3.20 9.63 19.24
C PHE A 21 -1.75 10.09 19.44
N LEU A 22 -0.89 9.92 18.44
CA LEU A 22 0.54 10.24 18.53
C LEU A 22 0.91 11.49 17.73
N GLY A 23 -0.03 12.07 16.97
CA GLY A 23 0.20 13.24 16.11
C GLY A 23 1.12 12.97 14.91
N VAL A 24 1.65 11.75 14.78
CA VAL A 24 2.58 11.34 13.73
C VAL A 24 1.91 10.37 12.76
N GLU A 25 2.24 10.51 11.48
CA GLU A 25 1.81 9.55 10.46
C GLU A 25 2.70 8.30 10.57
N CYS A 26 2.14 7.10 10.41
CA CYS A 26 2.95 5.87 10.36
C CYS A 26 3.48 5.61 8.94
N PRO A 27 4.47 4.71 8.75
CA PRO A 27 5.04 4.42 7.43
C PRO A 27 4.02 3.94 6.39
N GLY A 28 2.92 3.32 6.82
CA GLY A 28 1.81 2.87 5.97
C GLY A 28 0.66 3.87 5.84
N CYS A 29 0.77 5.05 6.45
CA CYS A 29 -0.30 6.03 6.45
C CYS A 29 -0.50 6.59 5.02
N GLY A 30 -1.71 6.41 4.48
CA GLY A 30 -2.04 6.80 3.11
C GLY A 30 -2.25 5.63 2.15
N MET A 31 -1.93 4.39 2.52
CA MET A 31 -2.12 3.20 1.67
C MET A 31 -3.56 3.03 1.17
N GLN A 32 -4.56 3.22 2.04
CA GLN A 32 -5.97 3.12 1.64
C GLN A 32 -6.38 4.24 0.68
N ARG A 33 -5.89 5.46 0.92
CA ARG A 33 -6.21 6.63 0.10
C ARG A 33 -5.55 6.54 -1.28
N SER A 34 -4.29 6.11 -1.34
CA SER A 34 -3.62 5.84 -2.61
C SER A 34 -4.33 4.75 -3.39
N PHE A 35 -4.81 3.70 -2.71
CA PHE A 35 -5.58 2.64 -3.36
C PHE A 35 -6.91 3.15 -3.94
N ILE A 36 -7.62 4.04 -3.23
CA ILE A 36 -8.84 4.67 -3.75
C ILE A 36 -8.52 5.55 -4.97
N GLU A 37 -7.46 6.35 -4.93
CA GLU A 37 -7.05 7.15 -6.09
C GLU A 37 -6.66 6.29 -7.29
N LEU A 38 -6.04 5.13 -7.05
CA LEU A 38 -5.78 4.14 -8.09
C LEU A 38 -7.08 3.61 -8.71
N LEU A 39 -8.10 3.30 -7.88
CA LEU A 39 -9.41 2.85 -8.36
C LEU A 39 -10.13 3.93 -9.18
N LYS A 40 -9.94 5.21 -8.87
CA LYS A 40 -10.45 6.35 -9.66
C LYS A 40 -9.71 6.57 -10.98
N GLY A 41 -8.59 5.87 -11.22
CA GLY A 41 -7.73 6.06 -12.38
C GLY A 41 -6.66 7.15 -12.22
N ASN A 42 -6.51 7.72 -11.02
CA ASN A 42 -5.52 8.75 -10.72
C ASN A 42 -4.18 8.13 -10.31
N PHE A 43 -3.49 7.49 -11.27
CA PHE A 43 -2.24 6.77 -11.03
C PHE A 43 -1.12 7.65 -10.44
N ILE A 44 -0.98 8.88 -10.93
CA ILE A 44 0.06 9.82 -10.49
C ILE A 44 -0.16 10.21 -9.03
N GLU A 45 -1.39 10.57 -8.66
CA GLU A 45 -1.71 10.97 -7.29
C GLU A 45 -1.64 9.79 -6.32
N SER A 46 -2.07 8.60 -6.74
CA SER A 46 -1.86 7.36 -5.99
C SER A 46 -0.39 7.12 -5.65
N LEU A 47 0.50 7.24 -6.65
CA LEU A 47 1.95 7.02 -6.49
C LEU A 47 2.61 8.10 -5.64
N LYS A 48 2.18 9.36 -5.77
CA LYS A 48 2.67 10.44 -4.90
C LYS A 48 2.28 10.21 -3.44
N MET A 49 1.07 9.74 -3.18
CA MET A 49 0.59 9.48 -1.82
C MET A 49 1.30 8.28 -1.17
N PHE A 50 1.47 7.19 -1.92
CA PHE A 50 2.13 5.99 -1.41
C PHE A 50 2.85 5.24 -2.55
N PRO A 51 4.13 5.55 -2.83
CA PRO A 51 4.90 4.91 -3.90
C PRO A 51 5.05 3.39 -3.70
N ALA A 52 5.00 2.92 -2.45
CA ALA A 52 5.05 1.51 -2.12
C ALA A 52 3.76 0.75 -2.45
N LEU A 53 2.71 1.41 -2.93
CA LEU A 53 1.44 0.75 -3.29
C LEU A 53 1.65 -0.30 -4.38
N VAL A 54 2.39 0.05 -5.45
CA VAL A 54 2.65 -0.85 -6.58
C VAL A 54 3.41 -2.11 -6.15
N PRO A 55 4.57 -2.02 -5.48
CA PRO A 55 5.27 -3.22 -5.00
C PRO A 55 4.43 -4.00 -3.98
N THR A 56 3.59 -3.36 -3.18
CA THR A 56 2.66 -4.04 -2.27
C THR A 56 1.61 -4.84 -3.04
N ILE A 57 1.01 -4.27 -4.10
CA ILE A 57 0.04 -4.98 -4.95
C ILE A 57 0.71 -6.20 -5.61
N ILE A 58 1.92 -6.04 -6.15
CA ILE A 58 2.67 -7.14 -6.76
C ILE A 58 2.95 -8.24 -5.75
N LEU A 59 3.36 -7.88 -4.53
CA LEU A 59 3.61 -8.83 -3.45
C LEU A 59 2.35 -9.61 -3.07
N VAL A 60 1.21 -8.94 -2.93
CA VAL A 60 -0.07 -9.57 -2.60
C VAL A 60 -0.53 -10.50 -3.73
N LEU A 61 -0.44 -10.07 -4.99
CA LEU A 61 -0.76 -10.92 -6.15
C LEU A 61 0.14 -12.15 -6.21
N TYR A 62 1.44 -11.98 -6.00
CA TYR A 62 2.40 -13.09 -5.99
C TYR A 62 2.13 -14.05 -4.83
N LEU A 63 1.77 -13.54 -3.66
CA LEU A 63 1.36 -14.36 -2.52
C LEU A 63 0.16 -15.25 -2.88
N PHE A 64 -0.91 -14.69 -3.45
CA PHE A 64 -2.08 -15.47 -3.86
C PHE A 64 -1.73 -16.52 -4.93
N LEU A 65 -0.94 -16.15 -5.94
CA LEU A 65 -0.47 -17.10 -6.94
C LEU A 65 0.38 -18.21 -6.31
N HIS A 66 1.28 -17.88 -5.38
CA HIS A 66 2.09 -18.87 -4.69
C HIS A 66 1.25 -19.81 -3.83
N LEU A 67 0.19 -19.33 -3.18
CA LEU A 67 -0.73 -20.18 -2.41
C LEU A 67 -1.49 -21.19 -3.28
N ILE A 68 -1.87 -20.78 -4.50
CA ILE A 68 -2.61 -21.64 -5.45
C ILE A 68 -1.66 -22.62 -6.15
N PHE A 69 -0.55 -22.14 -6.71
CA PHE A 69 0.35 -22.92 -7.56
C PHE A 69 1.51 -23.57 -6.81
N LYS A 70 1.73 -23.23 -5.53
CA LYS A 70 2.78 -23.79 -4.66
C LYS A 70 4.16 -23.87 -5.32
N TYR A 71 4.61 -22.75 -5.91
CA TYR A 71 5.92 -22.67 -6.55
C TYR A 71 7.06 -23.15 -5.64
N LYS A 72 7.97 -24.01 -6.15
CA LYS A 72 9.09 -24.59 -5.38
C LYS A 72 9.94 -23.57 -4.63
N ASN A 73 10.20 -22.40 -5.22
CA ASN A 73 11.00 -21.33 -4.62
C ASN A 73 10.17 -20.08 -4.26
N GLY A 74 8.84 -20.19 -4.24
CA GLY A 74 7.97 -19.01 -4.10
C GLY A 74 8.13 -18.29 -2.76
N ALA A 75 8.43 -19.01 -1.68
CA ALA A 75 8.73 -18.41 -0.38
C ALA A 75 9.98 -17.51 -0.42
N ASN A 76 11.04 -17.93 -1.14
CA ASN A 76 12.25 -17.11 -1.28
C ASN A 76 11.97 -15.86 -2.11
N THR A 77 11.27 -15.98 -3.23
CA THR A 77 10.88 -14.84 -4.07
C THR A 77 10.00 -13.86 -3.29
N LEU A 78 9.02 -14.37 -2.53
CA LEU A 78 8.16 -13.56 -1.68
C LEU A 78 8.95 -12.82 -0.61
N LYS A 79 9.97 -13.46 -0.02
CA LYS A 79 10.88 -12.83 0.94
C LYS A 79 11.62 -11.64 0.32
N TYR A 80 12.18 -11.81 -0.88
CA TYR A 80 12.88 -10.71 -1.57
C TYR A 80 11.92 -9.57 -1.93
N LEU A 81 10.72 -9.87 -2.43
CA LEU A 81 9.70 -8.86 -2.71
C LEU A 81 9.29 -8.11 -1.43
N PHE A 82 9.18 -8.81 -0.30
CA PHE A 82 8.83 -8.20 0.97
C PHE A 82 9.90 -7.26 1.48
N ILE A 83 11.17 -7.67 1.40
CA ILE A 83 12.32 -6.81 1.76
C ILE A 83 12.32 -5.57 0.87
N PHE A 84 12.19 -5.74 -0.44
CA PHE A 84 12.16 -4.63 -1.39
C PHE A 84 11.01 -3.64 -1.10
N ASN A 85 9.80 -4.15 -0.87
CA ASN A 85 8.64 -3.34 -0.53
C ASN A 85 8.85 -2.56 0.78
N THR A 86 9.35 -3.24 1.81
CA THR A 86 9.62 -2.63 3.13
C THR A 86 10.67 -1.54 3.03
N SER A 87 11.75 -1.75 2.26
CA SER A 87 12.76 -0.73 2.02
C SER A 87 12.17 0.54 1.42
N ILE A 88 11.27 0.43 0.43
CA ILE A 88 10.60 1.60 -0.18
C ILE A 88 9.72 2.32 0.83
N VAL A 89 8.94 1.57 1.62
CA VAL A 89 8.07 2.15 2.67
C VAL A 89 8.91 2.94 3.68
N VAL A 90 10.01 2.36 4.15
CA VAL A 90 10.88 2.97 5.15
C VAL A 90 11.59 4.20 4.59
N LEU A 91 12.14 4.12 3.37
CA LEU A 91 12.79 5.27 2.72
C LEU A 91 11.83 6.45 2.53
N ASN A 92 10.60 6.17 2.06
CA ASN A 92 9.58 7.21 1.91
C ASN A 92 9.19 7.82 3.25
N TYR A 93 9.04 6.99 4.29
CA TYR A 93 8.72 7.49 5.63
C TYR A 93 9.83 8.37 6.19
N ILE A 94 11.09 7.97 6.04
CA ILE A 94 12.25 8.78 6.45
C ILE A 94 12.28 10.10 5.68
N TYR A 95 12.05 10.08 4.37
CA TYR A 95 12.00 11.30 3.55
C TYR A 95 10.90 12.27 4.03
N LYS A 96 9.73 11.75 4.38
CA LYS A 96 8.59 12.51 4.90
C LYS A 96 8.77 13.00 6.34
N LEU A 97 9.68 12.38 7.09
CA LEU A 97 10.03 12.81 8.45
C LEU A 97 11.14 13.87 8.44
N LEU A 98 12.01 13.83 7.42
CA LEU A 98 13.06 14.82 7.21
C LEU A 98 12.58 16.11 6.52
N THR A 99 11.49 16.04 5.74
CA THR A 99 10.90 17.18 5.02
C THR A 99 9.63 17.65 5.71
#